data_AF-A0AAV5QF49-F1
#
_entry.id   AF-A0AAV5QF49-F1
#
_cell.length_a   1.000
_cell.length_b   1.000
_cell.length_c   1.000
_cell.angle_alpha   90.00
_cell.angle_beta   90.00
_cell.angle_gamma   90.00
#
_symmetry.space_group_name_H-M   'P 1'
#
loop_
_entity.id
_entity.type
_entity.pdbx_description
1 polymer ?
#
loop_
_entity_poly.entity_id
_entity_poly.type
_entity_poly.pdbx_seq_one_letter_code
_entity_poly.pdbx_strand_id
1 'polypeptide(L)'
;MKVSIAIEGCCHGELDRTYQSIRALPKDEKPELLLITGDFQSVRNHNDLKCVSMPAKYRKLGDFQDYYTSKKKAPVLTIFIGGNHEASNYLQELKFGGWVAPNIYYLGKSNVIWYKGLKIAGVTGIFNDYNFMKPSFEKVPYDQSSIRSVYHVRKLELLKFLFYERINQHKIDIFLSHDWPQHITNFGDLPKLLKAKPFFQKDIQTGRLGSPVNRVLLHKLVPRYWYSSHLHVKFEAIYIGEGEKKRNDDEIVINMDDSDDEEEEEEEEEEDDDDDDDGDEKGTTTQTRFLALDKCLPGRKFLEIETIEVGDNNSHPSYNSDELFYDETFLKVHKYFNKFTKSSEFRQIAKGTLLNESNMELDLLLNGFKDAILKEDIPVRDLMISRDFVKEVSEHEKNFQELRPIINSQTATFCDKFGILFDQDW
;
A
#
# COMPACT_ATOMS: atom_id res chain seq x y z
N MET A 1 -14.83 -15.71 -11.06
CA MET A 1 -14.88 -15.94 -9.59
C MET A 1 -15.04 -14.59 -8.88
N LYS A 2 -15.74 -14.56 -7.75
CA LYS A 2 -15.91 -13.36 -6.92
C LYS A 2 -15.34 -13.63 -5.54
N VAL A 3 -14.69 -12.63 -4.94
CA VAL A 3 -14.13 -12.71 -3.59
C VAL A 3 -14.74 -11.59 -2.75
N SER A 4 -15.35 -11.95 -1.63
CA SER A 4 -15.87 -10.97 -0.67
C SER A 4 -14.75 -10.50 0.24
N ILE A 5 -14.49 -9.19 0.27
CA ILE A 5 -13.46 -8.60 1.11
C ILE A 5 -14.07 -7.55 2.04
N ALA A 6 -13.53 -7.44 3.25
CA ALA A 6 -13.75 -6.31 4.13
C ALA A 6 -12.50 -5.43 4.14
N ILE A 7 -12.69 -4.12 4.08
CA ILE A 7 -11.63 -3.11 4.15
C ILE A 7 -11.80 -2.33 5.44
N GLU A 8 -10.75 -2.27 6.25
CA GLU A 8 -10.68 -1.46 7.46
C GLU A 8 -9.69 -0.30 7.29
N GLY A 9 -10.07 0.86 7.83
CA GLY A 9 -9.18 2.01 7.99
C GLY A 9 -8.12 1.80 9.08
N CYS A 10 -8.00 2.74 10.02
CA CYS A 10 -7.06 2.62 11.15
C CYS A 10 -7.66 1.79 12.29
N CYS A 11 -6.99 0.70 12.67
CA CYS A 11 -7.48 -0.22 13.71
C CYS A 11 -7.29 0.33 15.13
N HIS A 12 -6.13 0.94 15.41
CA HIS A 12 -5.68 1.42 16.72
C HIS A 12 -5.77 0.38 17.85
N GLY A 13 -5.51 -0.89 17.52
CA GLY A 13 -5.51 -2.00 18.48
C GLY A 13 -6.89 -2.48 18.93
N GLU A 14 -7.97 -2.02 18.29
CA GLU A 14 -9.38 -2.39 18.59
C GLU A 14 -9.87 -3.57 17.71
N LEU A 15 -9.04 -4.61 17.57
CA LEU A 15 -9.33 -5.77 16.70
C LEU A 15 -10.62 -6.49 17.09
N ASP A 16 -10.95 -6.53 18.39
CA ASP A 16 -12.19 -7.17 18.84
C ASP A 16 -13.41 -6.46 18.26
N ARG A 17 -13.39 -5.12 18.15
CA ARG A 17 -14.50 -4.36 17.55
C ARG A 17 -14.66 -4.72 16.07
N THR A 18 -13.57 -4.72 15.30
CA THR A 18 -13.63 -5.10 13.88
C THR A 18 -14.18 -6.50 13.71
N TYR A 19 -13.64 -7.47 14.45
CA TYR A 19 -14.11 -8.85 14.33
C TYR A 19 -15.53 -9.05 14.87
N GLN A 20 -15.98 -8.27 15.86
CA GLN A 20 -17.38 -8.25 16.29
C GLN A 20 -18.29 -7.74 15.16
N SER A 21 -17.93 -6.65 14.49
CA SER A 21 -18.66 -6.15 13.32
C SER A 21 -18.76 -7.18 12.21
N ILE A 22 -17.67 -7.90 11.91
CA ILE A 22 -17.68 -8.98 10.91
C ILE A 22 -18.53 -10.18 11.36
N ARG A 23 -18.47 -10.55 12.64
CA ARG A 23 -19.29 -11.67 13.17
C ARG A 23 -20.79 -11.36 13.16
N ALA A 24 -21.16 -10.09 13.31
CA ALA A 24 -22.54 -9.61 13.29
C ALA A 24 -23.17 -9.63 11.89
N LEU A 25 -22.37 -9.75 10.82
CA LEU A 25 -22.87 -9.87 9.46
C LEU A 25 -23.64 -11.19 9.25
N PRO A 26 -24.67 -11.19 8.39
CA PRO A 26 -25.31 -12.41 7.89
C PRO A 26 -24.27 -13.38 7.31
N LYS A 27 -24.53 -14.69 7.40
CA LYS A 27 -23.58 -15.73 6.97
C LYS A 27 -23.12 -15.55 5.52
N ASP A 28 -24.03 -15.16 4.63
CA ASP A 28 -23.78 -15.01 3.19
C ASP A 28 -23.08 -13.68 2.82
N GLU A 29 -23.00 -12.75 3.78
CA GLU A 29 -22.32 -11.46 3.63
C GLU A 29 -20.94 -11.44 4.33
N LYS A 30 -20.55 -12.54 4.98
CA LYS A 30 -19.26 -12.60 5.66
C LYS A 30 -18.11 -12.56 4.65
N PRO A 31 -17.14 -11.65 4.85
CA PRO A 31 -15.99 -11.55 3.98
C PRO A 31 -15.10 -12.79 4.13
N GLU A 32 -14.42 -13.14 3.05
CA GLU A 32 -13.40 -14.19 3.00
C GLU A 32 -12.04 -13.66 3.44
N LEU A 33 -11.83 -12.36 3.26
CA LEU A 33 -10.59 -11.65 3.57
C LEU A 33 -10.88 -10.30 4.23
N LEU A 34 -10.10 -9.93 5.25
CA LEU A 34 -10.05 -8.60 5.83
C LEU A 34 -8.72 -7.92 5.47
N LEU A 35 -8.78 -6.70 4.95
CA LEU A 35 -7.63 -5.85 4.64
C LEU A 35 -7.62 -4.64 5.59
N ILE A 36 -6.54 -4.48 6.37
CA ILE A 36 -6.38 -3.34 7.30
C ILE A 36 -5.27 -2.42 6.78
N THR A 37 -5.60 -1.14 6.59
CA THR A 37 -4.73 -0.16 5.92
C THR A 37 -3.74 0.57 6.85
N GLY A 38 -3.57 0.11 8.09
CA GLY A 38 -2.55 0.61 9.01
C GLY A 38 -3.04 0.93 10.40
N ASP A 39 -2.12 1.47 11.19
CA ASP A 39 -2.25 1.67 12.64
C ASP A 39 -2.84 0.43 13.33
N PHE A 40 -2.34 -0.75 12.96
CA PHE A 40 -2.82 -2.04 13.45
C PHE A 40 -2.51 -2.22 14.94
N GLN A 41 -1.34 -1.76 15.38
CA GLN A 41 -0.83 -1.88 16.75
C GLN A 41 -0.65 -3.35 17.19
N SER A 42 0.23 -4.09 16.50
CA SER A 42 0.58 -5.48 16.82
C SER A 42 1.46 -5.62 18.09
N VAL A 43 1.00 -5.09 19.21
CA VAL A 43 1.73 -5.05 20.49
C VAL A 43 1.62 -6.41 21.20
N ARG A 44 2.73 -7.15 21.30
CA ARG A 44 2.77 -8.49 21.91
C ARG A 44 2.80 -8.44 23.43
N ASN A 45 3.48 -7.44 23.98
CA ASN A 45 3.69 -7.26 25.43
C ASN A 45 3.97 -5.78 25.78
N HIS A 46 4.25 -5.49 27.05
CA HIS A 46 4.47 -4.12 27.50
C HIS A 46 5.79 -3.50 27.01
N ASN A 47 6.78 -4.32 26.60
CA ASN A 47 8.02 -3.80 26.02
C ASN A 47 7.78 -3.22 24.63
N ASP A 48 6.95 -3.87 23.81
CA ASP A 48 6.56 -3.36 22.49
C ASP A 48 5.90 -1.97 22.57
N LEU A 49 5.21 -1.63 23.67
CA LEU A 49 4.63 -0.29 23.87
C LEU A 49 5.67 0.83 23.83
N LYS A 50 6.92 0.55 24.22
CA LYS A 50 8.02 1.52 24.15
C LYS A 50 8.41 1.81 22.70
N CYS A 51 8.15 0.88 21.80
CA CYS A 51 8.41 0.96 20.36
C CYS A 51 7.25 1.57 19.56
N VAL A 52 6.13 1.91 20.22
CA VAL A 52 5.01 2.61 19.57
C VAL A 52 5.21 4.12 19.64
N SER A 53 5.23 4.76 18.46
CA SER A 53 5.31 6.22 18.32
C SER A 53 4.00 6.88 18.69
N MET A 54 3.81 7.11 19.99
CA MET A 54 2.71 7.90 20.53
C MET A 54 3.07 8.40 21.94
N PRO A 55 2.45 9.49 22.42
CA PRO A 55 2.62 9.95 23.79
C PRO A 55 2.32 8.84 24.81
N ALA A 56 3.15 8.74 25.85
CA ALA A 56 3.09 7.63 26.82
C ALA A 56 1.69 7.42 27.44
N LYS A 57 0.95 8.51 27.69
CA LYS A 57 -0.41 8.47 28.24
C LYS A 57 -1.46 7.77 27.36
N TYR A 58 -1.18 7.61 26.06
CA TYR A 58 -2.08 6.96 25.12
C TYR A 58 -1.70 5.51 24.81
N ARG A 59 -0.53 5.06 25.29
CA ARG A 59 -0.05 3.68 25.08
C ARG A 59 -0.92 2.71 25.85
N LYS A 60 -1.52 1.77 25.13
CA LYS A 60 -2.33 0.68 25.67
C LYS A 60 -1.99 -0.59 24.90
N LEU A 61 -2.08 -1.72 25.59
CA LEU A 61 -1.75 -3.03 25.02
C LEU A 61 -2.66 -3.40 23.83
N GLY A 62 -3.91 -2.92 23.84
CA GLY A 62 -4.92 -3.28 22.84
C GLY A 62 -5.31 -4.75 22.93
N ASP A 63 -6.02 -5.23 21.91
CA ASP A 63 -6.57 -6.59 21.87
C ASP A 63 -5.59 -7.62 21.30
N PHE A 64 -4.57 -7.16 20.58
CA PHE A 64 -3.71 -8.02 19.76
C PHE A 64 -2.98 -9.12 20.55
N GLN A 65 -2.56 -8.85 21.79
CA GLN A 65 -1.87 -9.84 22.63
C GLN A 65 -2.67 -11.15 22.76
N ASP A 66 -4.00 -11.09 22.84
CA ASP A 66 -4.84 -12.30 22.96
C ASP A 66 -4.82 -13.14 21.67
N TYR A 67 -4.68 -12.50 20.50
CA TYR A 67 -4.52 -13.17 19.22
C TYR A 67 -3.10 -13.75 19.07
N TYR A 68 -2.08 -12.98 19.45
CA TYR A 68 -0.68 -13.42 19.48
C TYR A 68 -0.48 -14.67 20.36
N THR A 69 -1.11 -14.68 21.54
CA THR A 69 -1.04 -15.81 22.49
C THR A 69 -2.02 -16.94 22.18
N SER A 70 -2.76 -16.84 21.06
CA SER A 70 -3.78 -17.82 20.65
C SER A 70 -4.94 -18.02 21.64
N LYS A 71 -5.15 -17.09 22.58
CA LYS A 71 -6.36 -17.07 23.43
C LYS A 71 -7.60 -16.72 22.61
N LYS A 72 -7.43 -15.90 21.57
CA LYS A 72 -8.43 -15.59 20.55
C LYS A 72 -7.89 -16.01 19.18
N LYS A 73 -8.81 -16.28 18.25
CA LYS A 73 -8.49 -16.58 16.84
C LYS A 73 -9.21 -15.59 15.94
N ALA A 74 -8.51 -15.06 14.94
CA ALA A 74 -9.11 -14.19 13.93
C ALA A 74 -10.15 -14.99 13.13
N PRO A 75 -11.42 -14.52 13.07
CA PRO A 75 -12.52 -15.25 12.43
C PRO A 75 -12.45 -15.26 10.90
N VAL A 76 -11.63 -14.38 10.32
CA VAL A 76 -11.42 -14.21 8.88
C VAL A 76 -9.92 -14.01 8.64
N LEU A 77 -9.42 -14.49 7.49
CA LEU A 77 -8.04 -14.23 7.11
C LEU A 77 -7.83 -12.71 7.07
N THR A 78 -6.84 -12.22 7.82
CA THR A 78 -6.59 -10.78 7.96
C THR A 78 -5.22 -10.46 7.39
N ILE A 79 -5.14 -9.56 6.42
CA ILE A 79 -3.89 -9.00 5.91
C ILE A 79 -3.84 -7.53 6.31
N PHE A 80 -2.69 -7.07 6.78
CA PHE A 80 -2.51 -5.65 7.11
C PHE A 80 -1.16 -5.10 6.64
N ILE A 81 -1.13 -3.79 6.42
CA ILE A 81 0.09 -2.99 6.32
C ILE A 81 0.25 -2.16 7.61
N GLY A 82 1.45 -1.66 7.89
CA GLY A 82 1.67 -0.79 9.05
C GLY A 82 1.37 0.69 8.75
N GLY A 83 0.92 1.42 9.76
CA GLY A 83 0.82 2.88 9.77
C GLY A 83 1.96 3.55 10.54
N ASN A 84 1.65 4.64 11.24
CA ASN A 84 2.61 5.38 12.07
C ASN A 84 2.50 5.08 13.58
N HIS A 85 1.42 4.40 14.00
CA HIS A 85 1.22 3.93 15.36
C HIS A 85 1.35 2.41 15.41
N GLU A 86 2.57 1.90 15.36
CA GLU A 86 2.83 0.46 15.30
C GLU A 86 3.80 -0.01 16.36
N ALA A 87 3.75 -1.30 16.70
CA ALA A 87 4.86 -1.99 17.36
C ALA A 87 6.00 -2.14 16.34
N SER A 88 6.71 -1.04 16.07
CA SER A 88 7.65 -0.96 14.94
C SER A 88 8.80 -1.96 15.03
N ASN A 89 9.19 -2.36 16.23
CA ASN A 89 10.16 -3.43 16.43
C ASN A 89 9.66 -4.74 15.84
N TYR A 90 8.42 -5.15 16.15
CA TYR A 90 7.87 -6.40 15.63
C TYR A 90 7.66 -6.35 14.11
N LEU A 91 7.24 -5.21 13.57
CA LEU A 91 7.11 -5.07 12.11
C LEU A 91 8.47 -5.05 11.39
N GLN A 92 9.52 -4.49 12.00
CA GLN A 92 10.89 -4.57 11.47
C GLN A 92 11.40 -6.01 11.43
N GLU A 93 11.11 -6.80 12.47
CA GLU A 93 11.44 -8.23 12.52
C GLU A 93 10.86 -9.00 11.31
N LEU A 94 9.72 -8.55 10.78
CA LEU A 94 8.95 -9.15 9.68
C LEU A 94 8.94 -8.29 8.40
N LYS A 95 10.06 -7.64 8.07
CA LYS A 95 10.16 -6.70 6.93
C LYS A 95 9.75 -7.26 5.56
N PHE A 96 9.82 -8.58 5.37
CA PHE A 96 9.39 -9.28 4.13
C PHE A 96 7.96 -9.86 4.21
N GLY A 97 7.23 -9.56 5.28
CA GLY A 97 5.92 -10.11 5.59
C GLY A 97 6.01 -11.39 6.41
N GLY A 98 4.91 -11.72 7.10
CA GLY A 98 4.82 -12.91 7.93
C GLY A 98 3.60 -12.92 8.83
N TRP A 99 3.30 -14.07 9.41
CA TRP A 99 2.20 -14.24 10.37
C TRP A 99 2.58 -13.60 11.69
N VAL A 100 1.80 -12.59 12.09
CA VAL A 100 1.95 -11.96 13.40
C VAL A 100 1.13 -12.69 14.47
N ALA A 101 0.12 -13.43 14.05
CA ALA A 101 -0.70 -14.32 14.86
C ALA A 101 -1.38 -15.33 13.92
N PRO A 102 -1.98 -16.43 14.42
CA PRO A 102 -2.70 -17.35 13.56
C PRO A 102 -3.81 -16.64 12.77
N ASN A 103 -3.77 -16.77 11.44
CA ASN A 103 -4.73 -16.18 10.50
C ASN A 103 -4.65 -14.63 10.38
N ILE A 104 -3.58 -14.01 10.88
CA ILE A 104 -3.27 -12.58 10.72
C ILE A 104 -1.87 -12.41 10.11
N TYR A 105 -1.81 -11.91 8.88
CA TYR A 105 -0.61 -11.76 8.09
C TYR A 105 -0.21 -10.28 7.92
N TYR A 106 1.00 -9.94 8.33
CA TYR A 106 1.60 -8.66 8.00
C TYR A 106 2.18 -8.73 6.58
N LEU A 107 1.83 -7.78 5.71
CA LEU A 107 2.29 -7.77 4.33
C LEU A 107 3.80 -7.54 4.20
N GLY A 108 4.42 -6.88 5.18
CA GLY A 108 5.82 -6.46 5.15
C GLY A 108 5.98 -4.97 4.83
N LYS A 109 7.23 -4.53 4.71
CA LYS A 109 7.55 -3.12 4.44
C LYS A 109 7.07 -2.69 3.05
N SER A 110 7.26 -3.56 2.06
CA SER A 110 6.67 -3.51 0.72
C SER A 110 6.59 -4.93 0.17
N ASN A 111 5.43 -5.33 -0.37
CA ASN A 111 5.25 -6.67 -0.91
C ASN A 111 4.10 -6.77 -1.93
N VAL A 112 4.10 -7.88 -2.67
CA VAL A 112 2.99 -8.33 -3.53
C VAL A 112 2.74 -9.81 -3.26
N ILE A 113 1.49 -10.15 -2.96
CA ILE A 113 1.04 -11.52 -2.71
C ILE A 113 -0.22 -11.81 -3.50
N TRP A 114 -0.54 -13.09 -3.61
CA TRP A 114 -1.75 -13.58 -4.25
C TRP A 114 -2.67 -14.25 -3.24
N TYR A 115 -3.97 -14.01 -3.39
CA TYR A 115 -5.04 -14.70 -2.67
C TYR A 115 -6.22 -14.88 -3.59
N LYS A 116 -6.69 -16.11 -3.81
CA LYS A 116 -7.90 -16.36 -4.61
C LYS A 116 -7.86 -15.72 -6.01
N GLY A 117 -6.68 -15.74 -6.64
CA GLY A 117 -6.43 -15.10 -7.94
C GLY A 117 -6.33 -13.56 -7.92
N LEU A 118 -6.58 -12.92 -6.78
CA LEU A 118 -6.35 -11.48 -6.58
C LEU A 118 -4.89 -11.21 -6.25
N LYS A 119 -4.32 -10.22 -6.94
CA LYS A 119 -2.97 -9.70 -6.67
C LYS A 119 -3.05 -8.49 -5.74
N ILE A 120 -2.52 -8.65 -4.53
CA ILE A 120 -2.58 -7.66 -3.45
C ILE A 120 -1.18 -7.13 -3.20
N ALA A 121 -1.00 -5.83 -3.40
CA ALA A 121 0.23 -5.10 -3.17
C ALA A 121 0.06 -4.10 -2.02
N GLY A 122 1.15 -3.69 -1.39
CA GLY A 122 1.09 -2.59 -0.45
C GLY A 122 2.42 -2.15 0.11
N VAL A 123 2.39 -0.94 0.66
CA VAL A 123 3.54 -0.28 1.30
C VAL A 123 3.17 0.12 2.72
N THR A 124 4.03 -0.23 3.68
CA THR A 124 3.88 0.13 5.09
C THR A 124 4.47 1.51 5.34
N GLY A 125 3.77 2.32 6.15
CA GLY A 125 4.30 3.55 6.72
C GLY A 125 3.70 4.83 6.13
N ILE A 126 4.34 5.95 6.46
CA ILE A 126 3.96 7.29 5.95
C ILE A 126 5.15 7.99 5.28
N PHE A 127 4.87 8.92 4.39
CA PHE A 127 5.91 9.73 3.76
C PHE A 127 6.51 10.76 4.73
N ASN A 128 7.83 10.88 4.69
CA ASN A 128 8.54 11.96 5.32
C ASN A 128 9.71 12.42 4.44
N ASP A 129 9.66 13.68 4.05
CA ASP A 129 10.58 14.27 3.08
C ASP A 129 12.06 14.10 3.46
N TYR A 130 12.37 14.38 4.73
CA TYR A 130 13.72 14.38 5.27
C TYR A 130 14.35 12.99 5.29
N ASN A 131 13.55 11.96 5.55
CA ASN A 131 14.04 10.59 5.68
C ASN A 131 13.94 9.79 4.38
N PHE A 132 13.12 10.20 3.41
CA PHE A 132 12.85 9.44 2.19
C PHE A 132 14.10 8.95 1.45
N MET A 133 15.11 9.82 1.28
CA MET A 133 16.34 9.49 0.56
C MET A 133 17.39 8.76 1.40
N LYS A 134 17.19 8.66 2.72
CA LYS A 134 18.16 8.03 3.63
C LYS A 134 18.05 6.50 3.59
N PRO A 135 19.10 5.76 3.94
CA PRO A 135 18.94 4.34 4.27
C PRO A 135 18.08 4.18 5.53
N SER A 136 17.54 2.98 5.74
CA SER A 136 17.03 2.60 7.07
C SER A 136 18.23 2.31 7.98
N PHE A 137 18.21 2.86 9.19
CA PHE A 137 19.29 2.75 10.19
C PHE A 137 18.74 2.53 11.61
N GLU A 138 17.43 2.44 11.75
CA GLU A 138 16.73 2.45 13.02
C GLU A 138 16.91 1.11 13.75
N LYS A 139 17.56 1.18 14.91
CA LYS A 139 17.87 0.06 15.80
C LYS A 139 17.10 0.17 17.11
N VAL A 140 16.66 -0.97 17.62
CA VAL A 140 16.09 -1.09 18.97
C VAL A 140 17.25 -1.12 19.99
N PRO A 141 17.16 -0.41 21.13
CA PRO A 141 16.08 0.47 21.56
C PRO A 141 16.06 1.80 20.79
N TYR A 142 14.86 2.23 20.36
CA TYR A 142 14.71 3.50 19.66
C TYR A 142 14.83 4.71 20.58
N ASP A 143 15.46 5.75 20.06
CA ASP A 143 15.35 7.11 20.58
C ASP A 143 14.11 7.84 20.01
N GLN A 144 13.94 9.12 20.36
CA GLN A 144 12.81 9.94 19.91
C GLN A 144 12.77 10.19 18.39
N SER A 145 13.91 10.04 17.70
CA SER A 145 14.02 10.26 16.25
C SER A 145 13.74 8.97 15.50
N SER A 146 14.46 7.90 15.84
CA SER A 146 14.36 6.56 15.25
C SER A 146 12.98 5.93 15.43
N ILE A 147 12.30 6.16 16.56
CA ILE A 147 10.92 5.68 16.75
C ILE A 147 9.94 6.30 15.75
N ARG A 148 10.27 7.47 15.18
CA ARG A 148 9.48 8.13 14.14
C ARG A 148 9.95 7.74 12.75
N SER A 149 11.27 7.68 12.55
CA SER A 149 11.82 7.39 11.23
C SER A 149 11.65 5.94 10.79
N VAL A 150 11.47 5.00 11.72
CA VAL A 150 11.31 3.56 11.44
C VAL A 150 10.14 3.23 10.52
N TYR A 151 9.01 3.94 10.65
CA TYR A 151 7.83 3.76 9.81
C TYR A 151 7.77 4.73 8.63
N HIS A 152 8.79 5.57 8.42
CA HIS A 152 8.79 6.45 7.25
C HIS A 152 9.16 5.63 5.99
N VAL A 153 8.43 5.82 4.90
CA VAL A 153 8.72 5.17 3.60
C VAL A 153 10.07 5.68 3.05
N ARG A 154 10.90 4.80 2.47
CA ARG A 154 12.17 5.17 1.81
C ARG A 154 12.09 5.05 0.30
N LYS A 155 13.06 5.64 -0.40
CA LYS A 155 13.22 5.48 -1.85
C LYS A 155 13.33 4.02 -2.30
N LEU A 156 13.81 3.15 -1.40
CA LEU A 156 13.94 1.72 -1.64
C LEU A 156 12.59 1.10 -2.00
N GLU A 157 11.55 1.37 -1.19
CA GLU A 157 10.21 0.79 -1.39
C GLU A 157 9.54 1.32 -2.66
N LEU A 158 9.70 2.62 -2.96
CA LEU A 158 9.23 3.20 -4.24
C LEU A 158 9.89 2.49 -5.43
N LEU A 159 11.22 2.40 -5.43
CA LEU A 159 11.98 1.81 -6.53
C LEU A 159 11.60 0.34 -6.77
N LYS A 160 11.36 -0.46 -5.72
CA LYS A 160 10.91 -1.85 -5.88
C LYS A 160 9.63 -1.94 -6.70
N PHE A 161 8.64 -1.11 -6.40
CA PHE A 161 7.39 -1.09 -7.16
C PHE A 161 7.55 -0.52 -8.58
N LEU A 162 8.40 0.48 -8.77
CA LEU A 162 8.69 1.01 -10.11
C LEU A 162 9.38 -0.02 -11.01
N PHE A 163 10.35 -0.78 -10.48
CA PHE A 163 10.95 -1.87 -11.25
C PHE A 163 9.96 -3.00 -11.48
N TYR A 164 9.18 -3.35 -10.45
CA TYR A 164 8.13 -4.36 -10.55
C TYR A 164 7.15 -4.04 -11.67
N GLU A 165 6.68 -2.79 -11.76
CA GLU A 165 5.80 -2.32 -12.83
C GLU A 165 6.34 -2.62 -14.24
N ARG A 166 7.64 -2.42 -14.48
CA ARG A 166 8.26 -2.65 -15.80
C ARG A 166 8.37 -4.10 -16.25
N ILE A 167 8.40 -5.04 -15.30
CA ILE A 167 8.60 -6.49 -15.57
C ILE A 167 7.33 -7.31 -15.33
N ASN A 168 6.38 -6.78 -14.60
CA ASN A 168 5.17 -7.48 -14.22
C ASN A 168 4.22 -7.60 -15.41
N GLN A 169 3.68 -8.80 -15.60
CA GLN A 169 2.79 -9.13 -16.71
C GLN A 169 1.30 -8.94 -16.36
N HIS A 170 0.96 -8.92 -15.06
CA HIS A 170 -0.43 -8.91 -14.60
C HIS A 170 -0.73 -7.68 -13.75
N LYS A 171 -1.79 -6.96 -14.10
CA LYS A 171 -2.25 -5.78 -13.33
C LYS A 171 -2.43 -6.11 -11.85
N ILE A 172 -2.07 -5.17 -10.98
CA ILE A 172 -2.36 -5.26 -9.54
C ILE A 172 -3.86 -5.02 -9.34
N ASP A 173 -4.52 -5.93 -8.62
CA ASP A 173 -5.94 -5.77 -8.29
C ASP A 173 -6.11 -4.76 -7.16
N ILE A 174 -5.37 -4.93 -6.06
CA ILE A 174 -5.53 -4.14 -4.84
C ILE A 174 -4.17 -3.58 -4.43
N PHE A 175 -4.11 -2.27 -4.17
CA PHE A 175 -2.95 -1.63 -3.56
C PHE A 175 -3.33 -1.01 -2.20
N LEU A 176 -2.52 -1.28 -1.18
CA LEU A 176 -2.70 -0.77 0.18
C LEU A 176 -1.61 0.27 0.50
N SER A 177 -2.01 1.43 1.00
CA SER A 177 -1.10 2.41 1.62
C SER A 177 -1.77 3.04 2.84
N HIS A 178 -1.00 3.43 3.86
CA HIS A 178 -1.61 4.07 5.03
C HIS A 178 -2.02 5.51 4.73
N ASP A 179 -1.07 6.34 4.31
CA ASP A 179 -1.34 7.69 3.83
C ASP A 179 -1.85 7.70 2.39
N TRP A 180 -2.59 8.75 2.05
CA TRP A 180 -3.25 8.86 0.74
C TRP A 180 -2.25 9.23 -0.35
N PRO A 181 -2.48 8.88 -1.62
CA PRO A 181 -1.79 9.51 -2.74
C PRO A 181 -2.04 11.03 -2.72
N GLN A 182 -0.98 11.81 -2.86
CA GLN A 182 -1.11 13.26 -2.99
C GLN A 182 -1.98 13.60 -4.20
N HIS A 183 -2.83 14.63 -4.08
CA HIS A 183 -3.78 15.10 -5.10
C HIS A 183 -4.93 14.15 -5.47
N ILE A 184 -5.09 13.01 -4.79
CA ILE A 184 -6.26 12.12 -5.00
C ILE A 184 -7.59 12.82 -4.73
N THR A 185 -7.58 13.87 -3.91
CA THR A 185 -8.75 14.70 -3.62
C THR A 185 -9.35 15.38 -4.84
N ASN A 186 -8.59 15.55 -5.92
CA ASN A 186 -9.05 16.15 -7.17
C ASN A 186 -9.97 15.21 -7.97
N PHE A 187 -10.00 13.92 -7.60
CA PHE A 187 -10.73 12.86 -8.31
C PHE A 187 -11.99 12.40 -7.54
N GLY A 188 -12.42 13.16 -6.54
CA GLY A 188 -13.59 12.85 -5.71
C GLY A 188 -14.32 14.12 -5.23
N ASP A 189 -15.22 13.95 -4.27
CA ASP A 189 -16.05 15.06 -3.75
C ASP A 189 -15.28 15.95 -2.76
N LEU A 190 -14.46 16.85 -3.32
CA LEU A 190 -13.66 17.81 -2.57
C LEU A 190 -14.53 18.75 -1.70
N PRO A 191 -15.66 19.32 -2.17
CA PRO A 191 -16.53 20.15 -1.32
C PRO A 191 -17.01 19.42 -0.05
N LYS A 192 -17.44 18.16 -0.17
CA LYS A 192 -17.84 17.34 0.98
C LYS A 192 -16.69 17.06 1.93
N LEU A 193 -15.49 16.78 1.41
CA LEU A 193 -14.29 16.59 2.22
C LEU A 193 -13.95 17.86 3.02
N LEU A 194 -13.94 19.02 2.37
CA LEU A 194 -13.64 20.30 3.01
C LEU A 194 -14.72 20.74 3.99
N LYS A 195 -15.98 20.37 3.77
CA LYS A 195 -17.04 20.56 4.77
C LYS A 195 -16.78 19.75 6.04
N ALA A 196 -16.28 18.52 5.92
CA ALA A 196 -15.95 17.68 7.05
C ALA A 196 -14.61 18.06 7.73
N LYS A 197 -13.64 18.54 6.95
CA LYS A 197 -12.26 18.84 7.38
C LYS A 197 -11.75 20.13 6.70
N PRO A 198 -12.22 21.32 7.13
CA PRO A 198 -11.88 22.59 6.46
C PRO A 198 -10.38 22.89 6.40
N PHE A 199 -9.63 22.46 7.42
CA PHE A 199 -8.19 22.67 7.53
C PHE A 199 -7.37 21.95 6.45
N PHE A 200 -7.94 20.95 5.76
CA PHE A 200 -7.28 20.30 4.63
C PHE A 200 -7.11 21.22 3.43
N GLN A 201 -7.88 22.30 3.29
CA GLN A 201 -7.80 23.19 2.14
C GLN A 201 -6.37 23.70 1.90
N LYS A 202 -5.70 24.16 2.96
CA LYS A 202 -4.31 24.66 2.88
C LYS A 202 -3.32 23.56 2.54
N ASP A 203 -3.50 22.37 3.10
CA ASP A 203 -2.60 21.23 2.87
C ASP A 203 -2.77 20.67 1.45
N ILE A 204 -3.98 20.68 0.89
CA ILE A 204 -4.25 20.31 -0.51
C ILE A 204 -3.59 21.32 -1.45
N GLN A 205 -3.85 22.62 -1.25
CA GLN A 205 -3.30 23.69 -2.09
C GLN A 205 -1.77 23.73 -2.10
N THR A 206 -1.14 23.40 -0.97
CA THR A 206 0.32 23.38 -0.85
C THR A 206 0.96 22.02 -1.10
N GLY A 207 0.17 21.01 -1.52
CA GLY A 207 0.68 19.67 -1.80
C GLY A 207 1.21 18.91 -0.58
N ARG A 208 0.78 19.27 0.62
CA ARG A 208 1.17 18.61 1.87
C ARG A 208 0.22 17.49 2.31
N LEU A 209 -1.01 17.47 1.78
CA LEU A 209 -1.95 16.39 2.06
C LEU A 209 -1.61 15.16 1.22
N GLY A 210 -1.26 14.07 1.89
CA GLY A 210 -0.92 12.80 1.26
C GLY A 210 0.56 12.65 0.93
N SER A 211 0.88 11.57 0.25
CA SER A 211 2.22 11.08 -0.04
C SER A 211 2.56 11.26 -1.51
N PRO A 212 3.65 11.98 -1.84
CA PRO A 212 4.16 12.05 -3.21
C PRO A 212 4.64 10.68 -3.71
N VAL A 213 5.09 9.80 -2.82
CA VAL A 213 5.45 8.42 -3.18
C VAL A 213 4.22 7.67 -3.68
N ASN A 214 3.12 7.75 -2.94
CA ASN A 214 1.88 7.08 -3.32
C ASN A 214 1.24 7.71 -4.55
N ARG A 215 1.44 9.01 -4.80
CA ARG A 215 1.05 9.67 -6.06
C ARG A 215 1.76 9.03 -7.26
N VAL A 216 3.10 8.92 -7.19
CA VAL A 216 3.89 8.29 -8.26
C VAL A 216 3.50 6.83 -8.45
N LEU A 217 3.29 6.08 -7.37
CA LEU A 217 2.86 4.68 -7.43
C LEU A 217 1.46 4.52 -8.04
N LEU A 218 0.50 5.36 -7.65
CA LEU A 218 -0.85 5.37 -8.23
C LEU A 218 -0.78 5.63 -9.74
N HIS A 219 0.00 6.62 -10.17
CA HIS A 219 0.18 6.96 -11.58
C HIS A 219 0.84 5.83 -12.38
N LYS A 220 1.89 5.19 -11.86
CA LYS A 220 2.64 4.17 -12.59
C LYS A 220 1.94 2.79 -12.57
N LEU A 221 1.30 2.42 -11.47
CA LEU A 221 0.70 1.09 -11.31
C LEU A 221 -0.77 1.01 -11.72
N VAL A 222 -1.51 2.11 -11.56
CA VAL A 222 -2.97 2.24 -11.83
C VAL A 222 -3.75 0.98 -11.41
N PRO A 223 -3.65 0.51 -10.15
CA PRO A 223 -4.30 -0.73 -9.71
C PRO A 223 -5.82 -0.64 -9.82
N ARG A 224 -6.57 -1.74 -9.83
CA ARG A 224 -8.04 -1.67 -9.91
C ARG A 224 -8.64 -0.96 -8.69
N TYR A 225 -8.08 -1.24 -7.51
CA TYR A 225 -8.48 -0.67 -6.23
C TYR A 225 -7.27 -0.14 -5.46
N TRP A 226 -7.45 1.02 -4.82
CA TRP A 226 -6.48 1.60 -3.90
C TRP A 226 -7.17 1.91 -2.58
N TYR A 227 -6.69 1.31 -1.49
CA TYR A 227 -7.26 1.50 -0.15
C TYR A 227 -6.28 2.23 0.78
N SER A 228 -6.78 3.26 1.48
CA SER A 228 -6.00 4.05 2.42
C SER A 228 -6.73 4.43 3.72
N SER A 229 -6.02 5.04 4.66
CA SER A 229 -6.60 5.55 5.90
C SER A 229 -5.85 6.78 6.42
N HIS A 230 -5.34 6.78 7.65
CA HIS A 230 -4.58 7.85 8.31
C HIS A 230 -5.35 9.17 8.61
N LEU A 231 -6.06 9.74 7.64
CA LEU A 231 -6.70 11.05 7.75
C LEU A 231 -8.03 11.04 8.52
N HIS A 232 -8.50 9.87 8.95
CA HIS A 232 -9.70 9.68 9.78
C HIS A 232 -10.94 10.37 9.18
N VAL A 233 -11.21 10.06 7.91
CA VAL A 233 -12.39 10.51 7.15
C VAL A 233 -12.63 9.54 6.00
N LYS A 234 -13.89 9.16 5.75
CA LYS A 234 -14.24 8.40 4.55
C LYS A 234 -14.15 9.30 3.31
N PHE A 235 -13.45 8.84 2.28
CA PHE A 235 -13.36 9.53 1.00
C PHE A 235 -13.27 8.52 -0.14
N GLU A 236 -13.95 8.82 -1.23
CA GLU A 236 -14.07 7.99 -2.42
C GLU A 236 -13.68 8.83 -3.63
N ALA A 237 -12.90 8.25 -4.53
CA ALA A 237 -12.45 8.90 -5.75
C ALA A 237 -12.24 7.89 -6.88
N ILE A 238 -12.35 8.35 -8.12
CA ILE A 238 -12.05 7.56 -9.33
C ILE A 238 -10.88 8.19 -10.04
N TYR A 239 -9.70 7.58 -9.91
CA TYR A 239 -8.52 8.02 -10.62
C TYR A 239 -8.49 7.38 -12.02
N ILE A 240 -8.30 8.22 -13.03
CA ILE A 240 -8.18 7.79 -14.42
C ILE A 240 -6.70 7.88 -14.77
N GLY A 241 -6.07 6.73 -15.05
CA GLY A 241 -4.70 6.69 -15.53
C GLY A 241 -4.62 7.29 -16.92
N GLU A 242 -3.52 8.00 -17.20
CA GLU A 242 -3.25 8.49 -18.55
C GLU A 242 -2.95 7.28 -19.45
N GLY A 243 -3.97 6.78 -20.14
CA GLY A 243 -3.75 6.10 -21.41
C GLY A 243 -3.09 7.09 -22.37
N GLU A 244 -2.28 6.62 -23.32
CA GLU A 244 -1.65 7.48 -24.34
C GLU A 244 -2.67 8.53 -24.81
N LYS A 245 -2.46 9.78 -24.35
CA LYS A 245 -3.31 10.89 -24.78
C LYS A 245 -3.07 11.02 -26.28
N LYS A 246 -4.00 10.52 -27.10
CA LYS A 246 -4.24 11.16 -28.40
C LYS A 246 -4.46 12.63 -28.05
N ARG A 247 -3.55 13.48 -28.52
CA ARG A 247 -3.76 14.92 -28.49
C ARG A 247 -5.07 15.16 -29.21
N ASN A 248 -6.11 15.52 -28.46
CA ASN A 248 -7.23 16.21 -29.07
C ASN A 248 -6.70 17.62 -29.35
N ASP A 249 -6.66 18.00 -30.62
CA ASP A 249 -6.19 19.31 -31.09
C ASP A 249 -7.18 20.46 -30.76
N ASP A 250 -8.16 20.22 -29.88
CA ASP A 250 -9.15 21.22 -29.44
C ASP A 250 -8.81 21.83 -28.05
N GLU A 251 -7.53 22.02 -27.74
CA GLU A 251 -7.16 22.92 -26.65
C GLU A 251 -7.43 24.37 -27.11
N ILE A 252 -8.62 24.87 -26.78
CA ILE A 252 -8.98 26.28 -26.93
C ILE A 252 -7.95 27.12 -26.17
N VAL A 253 -7.08 27.80 -26.93
CA VAL A 253 -6.17 28.80 -26.41
C VAL A 253 -7.01 30.01 -25.99
N ILE A 254 -7.31 30.12 -24.69
CA ILE A 254 -7.91 31.33 -24.13
C ILE A 254 -6.82 32.41 -24.09
N ASN A 255 -6.70 33.18 -25.17
CA ASN A 255 -5.99 34.46 -25.14
C ASN A 255 -6.87 35.47 -24.40
N MET A 256 -6.45 35.84 -23.19
CA MET A 256 -6.92 37.06 -22.53
C MET A 256 -6.16 38.24 -23.14
N ASP A 257 -6.82 39.03 -23.98
CA ASP A 257 -6.49 40.44 -24.14
C ASP A 257 -7.78 41.25 -24.35
N ASP A 258 -7.89 42.34 -23.59
CA ASP A 258 -9.05 43.23 -23.47
C ASP A 258 -9.24 44.09 -24.73
N SER A 259 -10.47 44.19 -25.25
CA SER A 259 -11.09 45.46 -25.67
C SER A 259 -12.48 45.23 -26.30
N ASP A 260 -13.47 45.89 -25.69
CA ASP A 260 -14.66 46.56 -26.25
C ASP A 260 -15.41 46.04 -27.50
N ASP A 261 -16.74 46.21 -27.36
CA ASP A 261 -17.78 46.39 -28.37
C ASP A 261 -18.72 45.22 -28.71
N GLU A 262 -19.95 45.67 -28.93
CA GLU A 262 -21.25 45.01 -28.87
C GLU A 262 -21.62 44.21 -30.13
N GLU A 263 -22.58 43.30 -29.93
CA GLU A 263 -23.65 42.86 -30.84
C GLU A 263 -23.40 41.81 -31.97
N GLU A 264 -24.48 41.03 -32.12
CA GLU A 264 -24.99 40.22 -33.25
C GLU A 264 -24.82 38.69 -33.23
N GLU A 265 -26.00 38.07 -33.38
CA GLU A 265 -26.33 36.66 -33.52
C GLU A 265 -25.87 36.12 -34.89
N GLU A 266 -25.57 34.83 -34.99
CA GLU A 266 -25.96 34.01 -36.14
C GLU A 266 -25.82 32.51 -35.78
N GLU A 267 -26.93 31.78 -35.93
CA GLU A 267 -27.01 30.33 -35.89
C GLU A 267 -26.59 29.79 -37.26
N GLU A 268 -25.60 28.91 -37.31
CA GLU A 268 -25.36 28.05 -38.47
C GLU A 268 -25.33 26.58 -38.02
N GLU A 269 -26.38 25.87 -38.42
CA GLU A 269 -26.44 24.41 -38.47
C GLU A 269 -25.64 23.94 -39.69
N GLU A 270 -24.59 23.14 -39.48
CA GLU A 270 -24.07 22.25 -40.53
C GLU A 270 -24.06 20.81 -40.02
N GLU A 271 -25.01 20.03 -40.56
CA GLU A 271 -24.93 18.58 -40.67
C GLU A 271 -23.91 18.24 -41.75
N ASP A 272 -22.94 17.37 -41.45
CA ASP A 272 -22.29 16.54 -42.48
C ASP A 272 -22.06 15.14 -41.91
N ASP A 273 -22.81 14.20 -42.48
CA ASP A 273 -22.60 12.77 -42.45
C ASP A 273 -21.33 12.42 -43.24
N ASP A 274 -20.42 11.64 -42.64
CA ASP A 274 -19.58 10.73 -43.41
C ASP A 274 -19.29 9.47 -42.57
N ASP A 275 -19.92 8.38 -43.02
CA ASP A 275 -19.62 6.99 -42.66
C ASP A 275 -18.20 6.64 -43.09
N ASP A 276 -17.31 6.36 -42.15
CA ASP A 276 -16.16 5.47 -42.37
C ASP A 276 -16.03 4.49 -41.20
N ASP A 277 -16.54 3.28 -41.46
CA ASP A 277 -16.36 2.06 -40.71
C ASP A 277 -14.89 1.61 -40.82
N ASP A 278 -14.08 1.88 -39.79
CA ASP A 278 -12.83 1.17 -39.58
C ASP A 278 -12.49 1.01 -38.08
N GLY A 279 -12.81 -0.17 -37.55
CA GLY A 279 -12.00 -0.86 -36.55
C GLY A 279 -11.80 -0.16 -35.20
N ASP A 280 -12.87 -0.03 -34.42
CA ASP A 280 -12.89 0.51 -33.06
C ASP A 280 -12.17 -0.43 -32.04
N GLU A 281 -10.83 -0.50 -32.08
CA GLU A 281 -10.04 -0.95 -30.91
C GLU A 281 -10.09 0.13 -29.83
N LYS A 282 -11.17 0.13 -29.05
CA LYS A 282 -11.33 0.96 -27.85
C LYS A 282 -10.13 0.78 -26.91
N GLY A 283 -9.21 1.73 -26.93
CA GLY A 283 -8.18 1.86 -25.91
C GLY A 283 -8.84 1.88 -24.53
N THR A 284 -8.70 0.80 -23.77
CA THR A 284 -9.37 0.69 -22.47
C THR A 284 -8.71 1.66 -21.50
N THR A 285 -9.35 2.78 -21.22
CA THR A 285 -8.90 3.73 -20.21
C THR A 285 -8.77 3.01 -18.86
N THR A 286 -7.54 2.88 -18.35
CA THR A 286 -7.30 2.22 -17.07
C THR A 286 -7.71 3.13 -15.91
N GLN A 287 -8.60 2.66 -15.05
CA GLN A 287 -9.04 3.40 -13.86
C GLN A 287 -8.71 2.67 -12.55
N THR A 288 -8.60 3.45 -11.48
CA THR A 288 -8.43 3.01 -10.10
C THR A 288 -9.58 3.54 -9.24
N ARG A 289 -10.25 2.66 -8.50
CA ARG A 289 -11.22 3.03 -7.46
C ARG A 289 -10.47 3.27 -6.16
N PHE A 290 -10.46 4.51 -5.68
CA PHE A 290 -9.84 4.88 -4.42
C PHE A 290 -10.89 4.92 -3.31
N LEU A 291 -10.60 4.27 -2.19
CA LEU A 291 -11.40 4.35 -0.97
C LEU A 291 -10.47 4.57 0.24
N ALA A 292 -10.75 5.61 1.00
CA ALA A 292 -10.18 5.81 2.31
C ALA A 292 -11.24 5.69 3.40
N LEU A 293 -10.86 5.11 4.54
CA LEU A 293 -11.76 4.87 5.67
C LEU A 293 -11.30 5.55 6.96
N ASP A 294 -12.24 5.71 7.88
CA ASP A 294 -12.00 6.30 9.20
C ASP A 294 -11.38 5.27 10.17
N LYS A 295 -11.04 5.70 11.38
CA LYS A 295 -10.58 4.83 12.46
C LYS A 295 -11.73 4.07 13.15
N CYS A 296 -11.39 2.91 13.72
CA CYS A 296 -12.29 1.97 14.41
C CYS A 296 -12.90 2.49 15.72
N LEU A 297 -13.70 3.57 15.64
CA LEU A 297 -14.44 4.16 16.76
C LEU A 297 -15.96 4.10 16.53
N PRO A 298 -16.78 4.12 17.61
CA PRO A 298 -18.23 4.10 17.50
C PRO A 298 -18.77 5.22 16.59
N GLY A 299 -19.72 4.86 15.72
CA GLY A 299 -20.39 5.79 14.81
C GLY A 299 -19.55 6.25 13.61
N ARG A 300 -18.34 5.71 13.42
CA ARG A 300 -17.47 6.04 12.28
C ARG A 300 -17.57 5.02 11.16
N LYS A 301 -17.27 5.46 9.94
CA LYS A 301 -17.21 4.61 8.74
C LYS A 301 -15.81 4.00 8.61
N PHE A 302 -15.53 3.00 9.43
CA PHE A 302 -14.20 2.38 9.54
C PHE A 302 -14.09 1.03 8.80
N LEU A 303 -15.21 0.42 8.42
CA LEU A 303 -15.30 -0.88 7.76
C LEU A 303 -16.22 -0.77 6.54
N GLU A 304 -15.77 -1.25 5.39
CA GLU A 304 -16.55 -1.37 4.15
C GLU A 304 -16.44 -2.83 3.65
N ILE A 305 -17.51 -3.37 3.07
CA ILE A 305 -17.51 -4.70 2.46
C ILE A 305 -17.69 -4.53 0.97
N GLU A 306 -16.78 -5.14 0.20
CA GLU A 306 -16.81 -5.09 -1.25
C GLU A 306 -16.66 -6.51 -1.82
N THR A 307 -17.38 -6.80 -2.91
CA THR A 307 -17.18 -8.03 -3.67
C THR A 307 -16.34 -7.71 -4.90
N ILE A 308 -15.14 -8.28 -4.98
CA ILE A 308 -14.22 -8.07 -6.09
C ILE A 308 -14.32 -9.23 -7.08
N GLU A 309 -14.51 -8.90 -8.34
CA GLU A 309 -14.42 -9.87 -9.43
C GLU A 309 -12.95 -10.15 -9.74
N VAL A 310 -12.55 -11.42 -9.67
CA VAL A 310 -11.21 -11.85 -10.03
C VAL A 310 -11.08 -11.78 -11.56
N GLY A 311 -10.04 -11.08 -12.06
CA GLY A 311 -9.76 -10.99 -13.50
C GLY A 311 -9.27 -12.32 -14.10
N ASP A 312 -8.60 -12.24 -15.24
CA ASP A 312 -8.11 -13.40 -16.03
C ASP A 312 -6.88 -14.10 -15.40
N ASN A 313 -6.87 -14.25 -14.08
CA ASN A 313 -5.82 -14.90 -13.30
C ASN A 313 -6.20 -16.34 -12.88
N ASN A 314 -7.05 -17.00 -13.66
CA ASN A 314 -7.58 -18.34 -13.35
C ASN A 314 -6.54 -19.46 -13.40
N SER A 315 -5.41 -19.22 -14.06
CA SER A 315 -4.27 -20.15 -14.15
C SER A 315 -3.37 -20.11 -12.91
N HIS A 316 -3.45 -19.07 -12.08
CA HIS A 316 -2.60 -18.95 -10.90
C HIS A 316 -3.02 -19.96 -9.81
N PRO A 317 -2.08 -20.65 -9.14
CA PRO A 317 -2.41 -21.65 -8.11
C PRO A 317 -3.30 -21.15 -6.97
N SER A 318 -3.26 -19.84 -6.68
CA SER A 318 -4.11 -19.23 -5.66
C SER A 318 -5.59 -19.18 -6.02
N TYR A 319 -5.98 -19.28 -7.30
CA TYR A 319 -7.37 -19.10 -7.74
C TYR A 319 -8.35 -20.03 -7.02
N ASN A 320 -7.96 -21.29 -6.79
CA ASN A 320 -8.77 -22.29 -6.12
C ASN A 320 -8.29 -22.61 -4.68
N SER A 321 -7.56 -21.70 -4.06
CA SER A 321 -6.95 -21.92 -2.74
C SER A 321 -7.30 -20.81 -1.75
N ASP A 322 -7.47 -21.18 -0.48
CA ASP A 322 -7.61 -20.25 0.65
C ASP A 322 -6.24 -19.81 1.20
N GLU A 323 -5.13 -20.24 0.58
CA GLU A 323 -3.77 -19.91 1.00
C GLU A 323 -3.24 -18.63 0.34
N LEU A 324 -2.24 -18.04 0.99
CA LEU A 324 -1.48 -16.92 0.43
C LEU A 324 -0.31 -17.46 -0.40
N PHE A 325 0.04 -16.74 -1.46
CA PHE A 325 1.20 -17.07 -2.29
C PHE A 325 2.06 -15.83 -2.52
N TYR A 326 3.38 -15.97 -2.48
CA TYR A 326 4.30 -14.92 -2.88
C TYR A 326 4.21 -14.66 -4.39
N ASP A 327 4.37 -13.40 -4.81
CA ASP A 327 4.50 -13.08 -6.22
C ASP A 327 5.94 -13.30 -6.70
N GLU A 328 6.14 -14.19 -7.70
CA GLU A 328 7.47 -14.51 -8.24
C GLU A 328 8.22 -13.27 -8.72
N THR A 329 7.52 -12.35 -9.38
CA THR A 329 8.12 -11.15 -9.97
C THR A 329 8.61 -10.22 -8.87
N PHE A 330 7.84 -10.04 -7.80
CA PHE A 330 8.25 -9.24 -6.65
C PHE A 330 9.39 -9.89 -5.85
N LEU A 331 9.46 -11.22 -5.80
CA LEU A 331 10.60 -11.93 -5.22
C LEU A 331 11.90 -11.67 -6.01
N LYS A 332 11.85 -11.66 -7.35
CA LYS A 332 12.99 -11.29 -8.20
C LYS A 332 13.45 -9.87 -7.93
N VAL A 333 12.50 -8.94 -7.75
CA VAL A 333 12.80 -7.57 -7.35
C VAL A 333 13.50 -7.55 -5.98
N HIS A 334 12.96 -8.20 -4.95
CA HIS A 334 13.63 -8.26 -3.65
C HIS A 334 15.07 -8.79 -3.76
N LYS A 335 15.26 -9.88 -4.50
CA LYS A 335 16.57 -10.51 -4.70
C LYS A 335 17.55 -9.58 -5.41
N TYR A 336 17.12 -8.93 -6.50
CA TYR A 336 17.94 -7.97 -7.24
C TYR A 336 18.39 -6.80 -6.36
N PHE A 337 17.52 -6.33 -5.46
CA PHE A 337 17.84 -5.19 -4.59
C PHE A 337 18.93 -5.49 -3.54
N ASN A 338 19.26 -6.75 -3.28
CA ASN A 338 20.41 -7.13 -2.43
C ASN A 338 21.74 -6.60 -2.97
N LYS A 339 21.90 -6.55 -4.29
CA LYS A 339 23.09 -6.01 -4.97
C LYS A 339 22.89 -4.56 -5.41
N PHE A 340 21.71 -4.20 -5.90
CA PHE A 340 21.45 -2.87 -6.45
C PHE A 340 21.62 -1.76 -5.42
N THR A 341 21.20 -1.98 -4.17
CA THR A 341 21.35 -1.00 -3.08
C THR A 341 22.80 -0.60 -2.78
N LYS A 342 23.77 -1.43 -3.18
CA LYS A 342 25.22 -1.18 -2.99
C LYS A 342 25.86 -0.46 -4.18
N SER A 343 25.13 -0.31 -5.28
CA SER A 343 25.68 0.22 -6.54
C SER A 343 25.86 1.75 -6.52
N SER A 344 26.62 2.29 -7.47
CA SER A 344 26.75 3.73 -7.71
C SER A 344 25.43 4.33 -8.18
N GLU A 345 24.75 3.63 -9.06
CA GLU A 345 23.50 4.04 -9.70
C GLU A 345 22.43 4.28 -8.63
N PHE A 346 22.23 3.33 -7.70
CA PHE A 346 21.27 3.49 -6.61
C PHE A 346 21.55 4.74 -5.74
N ARG A 347 22.82 5.06 -5.50
CA ARG A 347 23.23 6.23 -4.70
C ARG A 347 23.01 7.54 -5.42
N GLN A 348 23.18 7.57 -6.74
CA GLN A 348 23.09 8.78 -7.57
C GLN A 348 21.65 9.16 -7.96
N ILE A 349 20.68 8.24 -7.85
CA ILE A 349 19.28 8.56 -8.13
C ILE A 349 18.82 9.74 -7.28
N ALA A 350 18.44 10.83 -7.96
CA ALA A 350 17.97 12.04 -7.33
C ALA A 350 16.49 11.93 -6.92
N LYS A 351 16.13 12.65 -5.86
CA LYS A 351 14.74 12.72 -5.38
C LYS A 351 13.80 13.30 -6.44
N GLY A 352 14.25 14.33 -7.17
CA GLY A 352 13.48 14.96 -8.25
C GLY A 352 13.15 14.00 -9.39
N THR A 353 14.07 13.07 -9.71
CA THR A 353 13.83 12.02 -10.69
C THR A 353 12.76 11.03 -10.22
N LEU A 354 12.76 10.68 -8.93
CA LEU A 354 11.82 9.70 -8.37
C LEU A 354 10.41 10.23 -8.14
N LEU A 355 10.29 11.49 -7.74
CA LEU A 355 9.00 12.11 -7.39
C LEU A 355 8.39 12.89 -8.55
N ASN A 356 8.86 12.66 -9.78
CA ASN A 356 8.28 13.16 -11.02
C ASN A 356 7.84 11.96 -11.88
N GLU A 357 6.54 11.72 -11.91
CA GLU A 357 5.90 10.61 -12.62
C GLU A 357 6.12 10.63 -14.15
N SER A 358 6.34 11.79 -14.75
CA SER A 358 6.55 11.96 -16.20
C SER A 358 8.03 12.05 -16.58
N ASN A 359 8.95 11.61 -15.71
CA ASN A 359 10.37 11.76 -15.94
C ASN A 359 10.94 10.68 -16.88
N MET A 360 11.39 11.09 -18.07
CA MET A 360 12.01 10.20 -19.06
C MET A 360 13.32 9.54 -18.58
N GLU A 361 14.11 10.20 -17.73
CA GLU A 361 15.31 9.64 -17.12
C GLU A 361 14.97 8.44 -16.21
N LEU A 362 13.86 8.55 -15.47
CA LEU A 362 13.38 7.45 -14.63
C LEU A 362 12.99 6.26 -15.50
N ASP A 363 12.30 6.48 -16.61
CA ASP A 363 11.87 5.41 -17.49
C ASP A 363 13.06 4.72 -18.18
N LEU A 364 14.07 5.48 -18.62
CA LEU A 364 15.33 4.95 -19.15
C LEU A 364 16.08 4.11 -18.10
N LEU A 365 16.17 4.61 -16.86
CA LEU A 365 16.79 3.89 -15.75
C LEU A 365 16.08 2.55 -15.50
N LEU A 366 14.75 2.57 -15.40
CA LEU A 366 13.97 1.38 -15.09
C LEU A 366 14.09 0.33 -16.22
N ASN A 367 14.02 0.76 -17.48
CA ASN A 367 14.20 -0.11 -18.64
C ASN A 367 15.60 -0.73 -18.70
N GLY A 368 16.63 0.02 -18.33
CA GLY A 368 18.02 -0.45 -18.33
C GLY A 368 18.31 -1.66 -17.41
N PHE A 369 17.50 -1.88 -16.37
CA PHE A 369 17.67 -3.02 -15.46
C PHE A 369 16.61 -4.11 -15.60
N LYS A 370 15.64 -3.95 -16.49
CA LYS A 370 14.53 -4.90 -16.70
C LYS A 370 15.03 -6.33 -16.88
N ASP A 371 15.96 -6.52 -17.83
CA ASP A 371 16.52 -7.84 -18.15
C ASP A 371 17.35 -8.42 -17.00
N ALA A 372 18.04 -7.56 -16.25
CA ALA A 372 18.86 -8.00 -15.12
C ALA A 372 18.00 -8.57 -13.99
N ILE A 373 16.80 -8.01 -13.77
CA ILE A 373 15.85 -8.51 -12.77
C ILE A 373 15.15 -9.78 -13.27
N LEU A 374 14.76 -9.84 -14.54
CA LEU A 374 14.11 -11.03 -15.12
C LEU A 374 15.01 -12.28 -15.07
N LYS A 375 16.33 -12.09 -15.13
CA LYS A 375 17.35 -13.15 -15.01
C LYS A 375 17.62 -13.59 -13.57
N GLU A 376 17.07 -12.93 -12.55
CA GLU A 376 17.20 -13.41 -11.17
C GLU A 376 16.49 -14.75 -11.01
N ASP A 377 17.25 -15.75 -10.57
CA ASP A 377 16.72 -17.08 -10.30
C ASP A 377 16.09 -17.14 -8.90
N ILE A 378 14.90 -17.72 -8.79
CA ILE A 378 14.24 -17.98 -7.50
C ILE A 378 14.33 -19.48 -7.23
N PRO A 379 15.14 -19.92 -6.25
CA PRO A 379 15.51 -21.34 -6.08
C PRO A 379 14.32 -22.28 -5.84
N VAL A 380 13.26 -21.77 -5.24
CA VAL A 380 12.07 -22.55 -4.86
C VAL A 380 10.86 -22.06 -5.65
N ARG A 381 10.26 -22.98 -6.41
CA ARG A 381 9.05 -22.73 -7.21
C ARG A 381 7.75 -22.85 -6.43
N ASP A 382 7.78 -23.46 -5.25
CA ASP A 382 6.63 -23.43 -4.33
C ASP A 382 6.53 -22.07 -3.65
N LEU A 383 5.65 -21.24 -4.17
CA LEU A 383 5.40 -19.88 -3.71
C LEU A 383 4.31 -19.80 -2.64
N MET A 384 3.72 -20.92 -2.22
CA MET A 384 2.76 -20.92 -1.13
C MET A 384 3.42 -20.44 0.17
N ILE A 385 2.73 -19.57 0.90
CA ILE A 385 3.16 -19.05 2.20
C ILE A 385 2.68 -20.05 3.25
N SER A 386 3.62 -20.69 3.97
CA SER A 386 3.27 -21.59 5.07
C SER A 386 2.47 -20.83 6.13
N ARG A 387 1.42 -21.44 6.70
CA ARG A 387 0.62 -20.89 7.81
C ARG A 387 1.28 -21.06 9.19
N ASP A 388 2.51 -21.55 9.23
CA ASP A 388 3.23 -21.77 10.49
C ASP A 388 3.47 -20.43 11.21
N PHE A 389 2.78 -20.26 12.34
CA PHE A 389 3.01 -19.15 13.25
C PHE A 389 3.87 -19.62 14.42
N VAL A 390 4.98 -18.91 14.66
CA VAL A 390 5.90 -19.17 15.78
C VAL A 390 5.87 -17.98 16.73
N LYS A 391 5.64 -18.27 18.01
CA LYS A 391 5.67 -17.27 19.09
C LYS A 391 7.11 -17.01 19.52
N GLU A 392 7.77 -16.02 18.90
CA GLU A 392 9.17 -15.67 19.16
C GLU A 392 9.42 -15.04 20.53
N VAL A 393 8.44 -14.33 21.08
CA VAL A 393 8.60 -13.50 22.29
C VAL A 393 7.53 -13.87 23.31
N SER A 394 7.89 -13.82 24.59
CA SER A 394 6.95 -14.07 25.68
C SER A 394 6.01 -12.88 25.89
N GLU A 395 4.73 -13.18 26.13
CA GLU A 395 3.72 -12.22 26.59
C GLU A 395 4.00 -11.66 28.00
N HIS A 396 4.84 -12.37 28.77
CA HIS A 396 5.17 -12.06 30.16
C HIS A 396 6.48 -11.30 30.34
N GLU A 397 7.16 -10.90 29.26
CA GLU A 397 8.36 -10.07 29.37
C GLU A 397 8.06 -8.82 30.19
N LYS A 398 8.77 -8.68 31.32
CA LYS A 398 8.56 -7.58 32.25
C LYS A 398 9.17 -6.31 31.67
N ASN A 399 8.61 -5.16 32.07
CA ASN A 399 9.07 -3.81 31.71
C ASN A 399 10.57 -3.53 31.95
N PHE A 400 11.27 -4.37 32.71
CA PHE A 400 12.67 -4.20 33.09
C PHE A 400 13.66 -4.95 32.18
N GLN A 401 13.19 -5.78 31.25
CA GLN A 401 14.08 -6.37 30.25
C GLN A 401 14.51 -5.33 29.22
N GLU A 402 15.81 -5.35 28.92
CA GLU A 402 16.41 -4.51 27.89
C GLU A 402 15.89 -4.93 26.52
N LEU A 403 15.31 -3.98 25.79
CA LEU A 403 14.83 -4.19 24.44
C LEU A 403 16.01 -4.50 23.53
N ARG A 404 15.98 -5.65 22.86
CA ARG A 404 17.04 -6.08 21.95
C ARG A 404 16.50 -6.38 20.56
N PRO A 405 17.33 -6.19 19.54
CA PRO A 405 17.08 -6.74 18.22
C PRO A 405 16.73 -8.24 18.30
N ILE A 406 15.60 -8.70 17.71
CA ILE A 406 15.26 -10.13 17.51
C ILE A 406 15.26 -10.51 16.01
N ILE A 407 15.87 -11.66 15.67
CA ILE A 407 15.73 -12.26 14.34
C ILE A 407 14.50 -13.16 14.35
N ASN A 408 13.48 -12.81 13.58
CA ASN A 408 12.30 -13.66 13.43
C ASN A 408 12.58 -14.86 12.51
N SER A 409 12.18 -16.06 12.93
CA SER A 409 12.39 -17.29 12.18
C SER A 409 11.71 -17.28 10.80
N GLN A 410 10.58 -16.59 10.64
CA GLN A 410 9.89 -16.46 9.35
C GLN A 410 10.72 -15.64 8.36
N THR A 411 11.34 -14.55 8.82
CA THR A 411 12.21 -13.71 7.97
C THR A 411 13.49 -14.43 7.58
N ALA A 412 14.09 -15.17 8.51
CA ALA A 412 15.24 -16.03 8.21
C ALA A 412 14.86 -17.11 7.17
N THR A 413 13.76 -17.83 7.39
CA THR A 413 13.25 -18.86 6.48
C THR A 413 12.94 -18.30 5.10
N PHE A 414 12.33 -17.11 5.02
CA PHE A 414 12.08 -16.42 3.75
C PHE A 414 13.38 -16.11 2.99
N CYS A 415 14.37 -15.55 3.69
CA CYS A 415 15.68 -15.24 3.11
C CYS A 415 16.38 -16.48 2.57
N ASP A 416 16.40 -17.56 3.36
CA ASP A 416 17.01 -18.83 2.98
C ASP A 416 16.27 -19.48 1.78
N LYS A 417 14.93 -19.52 1.84
CA LYS A 417 14.07 -20.12 0.79
C LYS A 417 14.27 -19.45 -0.57
N PHE A 418 14.45 -18.12 -0.60
CA PHE A 418 14.50 -17.36 -1.85
C PHE A 418 15.90 -16.83 -2.21
N GLY A 419 16.93 -17.15 -1.41
CA GLY A 419 18.29 -16.67 -1.63
C GLY A 419 18.40 -15.14 -1.55
N ILE A 420 17.65 -14.53 -0.62
CA ILE A 420 17.65 -13.10 -0.36
C ILE A 420 18.59 -12.83 0.82
N LEU A 421 19.52 -11.87 0.69
CA LEU A 421 20.47 -11.57 1.74
C LEU A 421 19.75 -11.13 3.01
N PHE A 422 19.95 -11.91 4.08
CA PHE A 422 19.55 -11.54 5.41
C PHE A 422 20.55 -10.52 5.95
N ASP A 423 20.28 -9.23 5.73
CA ASP A 423 21.05 -8.18 6.38
C ASP A 423 20.79 -8.27 7.89
N GLN A 424 21.80 -8.70 8.65
CA GLN A 424 21.76 -8.83 10.11
C GLN A 424 21.97 -7.47 10.81
N ASP A 425 22.42 -6.46 10.08
CA ASP A 425 22.73 -5.13 10.62
C ASP A 425 21.52 -4.20 10.59
N TRP A 426 20.32 -4.68 10.95
CA TRP A 426 19.16 -3.81 11.21
C TRP A 426 19.37 -3.02 12.48
#